data_AF-A0A2V7NLH4-F1
#
_entry.id   AF-A0A2V7NLH4-F1
#
_cell.length_a   1.000
_cell.length_b   1.000
_cell.length_c   1.000
_cell.angle_alpha   90.00
_cell.angle_beta   90.00
_cell.angle_gamma   90.00
#
_symmetry.space_group_name_H-M   'P 1'
#
loop_
_entity.id
_entity.type
_entity.pdbx_description
1 polymer ?
#
loop_
_entity_poly.entity_id
_entity_poly.type
_entity_poly.pdbx_seq_one_letter_code
_entity_poly.pdbx_strand_id
1 'polypeptide(L)'
;MNGTHADTAPSFWGRLRVVPGGPQPVYHRDVTIADAATVEHDISFAGVFLVDTSADGVFNPSSKPLADRMTQRAVLVRDRGMARGWRVVQLSPQDWTVVDASRQTVGVTDVKVYRNDTLLVDVTDPSALYDVGARVPRFHLGDTVKVVTAVSNTTNSGFTPATFVFLHVRHIDPLGRSWHRLKMEDNGDGTWQRRWIARSTGIDRFVVDALDSATLLLGTPDNYRAHEVGIPYRIE
;
A
#
# COMPACT_ATOMS: atom_id res chain seq x y z
N MET A 1 24.03 -24.56 19.34
CA MET A 1 23.11 -23.43 19.04
C MET A 1 22.93 -23.42 17.53
N ASN A 2 21.82 -23.96 17.02
CA ASN A 2 21.51 -23.84 15.59
C ASN A 2 21.06 -22.40 15.36
N GLY A 3 21.83 -21.63 14.60
CA GLY A 3 21.41 -20.32 14.14
C GLY A 3 20.16 -20.50 13.28
N THR A 4 19.02 -20.00 13.75
CA THR A 4 17.83 -19.86 12.92
C THR A 4 18.17 -18.89 11.80
N HIS A 5 18.34 -19.41 10.58
CA HIS A 5 18.42 -18.58 9.39
C HIS A 5 17.12 -17.79 9.26
N ALA A 6 17.21 -16.49 8.98
CA ALA A 6 16.04 -15.67 8.72
C ALA A 6 15.33 -16.16 7.45
N ASP A 7 14.01 -16.25 7.51
CA ASP A 7 13.14 -16.56 6.40
C ASP A 7 13.22 -15.45 5.34
N THR A 8 13.09 -15.83 4.08
CA THR A 8 13.15 -14.90 2.94
C THR A 8 11.80 -14.84 2.26
N ALA A 9 11.37 -13.63 1.91
CA ALA A 9 10.19 -13.46 1.08
C ALA A 9 10.40 -14.09 -0.31
N PRO A 10 9.35 -14.65 -0.93
CA PRO A 10 9.41 -15.23 -2.25
C PRO A 10 9.81 -14.20 -3.31
N SER A 11 10.42 -14.68 -4.40
CA SER A 11 10.85 -13.82 -5.51
C SER A 11 9.65 -13.23 -6.25
N PHE A 12 8.61 -14.02 -6.47
CA PHE A 12 7.40 -13.59 -7.15
C PHE A 12 6.15 -13.93 -6.34
N TRP A 13 5.36 -12.89 -6.09
CA TRP A 13 4.02 -13.02 -5.54
C TRP A 13 3.15 -11.89 -6.10
N GLY A 14 1.84 -11.96 -5.90
CA GLY A 14 0.95 -10.88 -6.34
C GLY A 14 -0.51 -11.10 -5.96
N ARG A 15 -1.32 -10.08 -6.22
CA ARG A 15 -2.78 -10.10 -6.01
C ARG A 15 -3.47 -10.06 -7.37
N LEU A 16 -4.21 -11.11 -7.70
CA LEU A 16 -5.19 -11.07 -8.77
C LEU A 16 -6.51 -10.54 -8.20
N ARG A 17 -6.70 -9.23 -8.28
CA ARG A 17 -7.86 -8.53 -7.69
C ARG A 17 -9.16 -8.75 -8.48
N VAL A 18 -9.05 -9.09 -9.76
CA VAL A 18 -10.17 -9.46 -10.63
C VAL A 18 -9.84 -10.80 -11.27
N VAL A 19 -10.54 -11.85 -10.81
CA VAL A 19 -10.35 -13.21 -11.34
C VAL A 19 -11.28 -13.39 -12.55
N PRO A 20 -10.79 -13.86 -13.70
CA PRO A 20 -11.65 -14.19 -14.84
C PRO A 20 -12.77 -15.16 -14.44
N GLY A 21 -14.03 -14.79 -14.67
CA GLY A 21 -15.20 -15.58 -14.26
C GLY A 21 -15.54 -15.52 -12.77
N GLY A 22 -14.76 -14.79 -11.95
CA GLY A 22 -15.04 -14.56 -10.54
C GLY A 22 -15.96 -13.37 -10.27
N PRO A 23 -16.27 -13.09 -8.99
CA PRO A 23 -17.03 -11.91 -8.58
C PRO A 23 -16.37 -10.63 -9.06
N GLN A 24 -17.17 -9.68 -9.51
CA GLN A 24 -16.68 -8.33 -9.86
C GLN A 24 -16.42 -7.52 -8.57
N PRO A 25 -15.45 -6.59 -8.59
CA PRO A 25 -15.29 -5.64 -7.50
C PRO A 25 -16.58 -4.83 -7.27
N VAL A 26 -16.92 -4.63 -6.01
CA VAL A 26 -18.05 -3.79 -5.58
C VAL A 26 -17.52 -2.39 -5.31
N TYR A 27 -18.11 -1.41 -5.98
CA TYR A 27 -17.76 0.00 -5.82
C TYR A 27 -18.87 0.70 -5.05
N HIS A 28 -18.53 1.33 -3.94
CA HIS A 28 -19.42 2.20 -3.19
C HIS A 28 -18.88 3.62 -3.20
N ARG A 29 -19.78 4.59 -3.37
CA ARG A 29 -19.45 6.02 -3.40
C ARG A 29 -20.58 6.79 -2.74
N ASP A 30 -20.29 7.29 -1.55
CA ASP A 30 -21.19 8.18 -0.85
C ASP A 30 -20.75 9.61 -1.07
N VAL A 31 -21.68 10.43 -1.55
CA VAL A 31 -21.44 11.83 -1.88
C VAL A 31 -22.45 12.70 -1.14
N THR A 32 -21.97 13.54 -0.24
CA THR A 32 -22.78 14.55 0.45
C THR A 32 -22.40 15.93 -0.08
N ILE A 33 -23.38 16.68 -0.59
CA ILE A 33 -23.16 18.01 -1.18
C ILE A 33 -23.82 19.08 -0.31
N ALA A 34 -23.02 20.01 0.19
CA ALA A 34 -23.43 21.27 0.80
C ALA A 34 -22.60 22.41 0.17
N ASP A 35 -21.92 23.22 0.98
CA ASP A 35 -20.96 24.23 0.49
C ASP A 35 -19.73 23.59 -0.18
N ALA A 36 -19.34 22.41 0.32
CA ALA A 36 -18.37 21.50 -0.28
C ALA A 36 -19.02 20.14 -0.54
N ALA A 37 -18.42 19.32 -1.40
CA ALA A 37 -18.79 17.94 -1.59
C ALA A 37 -17.82 17.04 -0.81
N THR A 38 -18.34 16.25 0.11
CA THR A 38 -17.59 15.19 0.81
C THR A 38 -17.87 13.86 0.11
N VAL A 39 -16.81 13.14 -0.21
CA VAL A 39 -16.87 11.86 -0.92
C VAL A 39 -16.18 10.80 -0.08
N GLU A 40 -16.88 9.70 0.18
CA GLU A 40 -16.27 8.44 0.62
C GLU A 40 -16.34 7.46 -0.55
N HIS A 41 -15.21 6.81 -0.85
CA HIS A 41 -15.11 5.83 -1.91
C HIS A 41 -14.55 4.52 -1.38
N ASP A 42 -15.35 3.46 -1.50
CA ASP A 42 -14.92 2.11 -1.19
C ASP A 42 -14.86 1.22 -2.44
N ILE A 43 -13.87 0.33 -2.44
CA ILE A 43 -13.76 -0.76 -3.40
C ILE A 43 -13.50 -2.05 -2.62
N SER A 44 -14.44 -2.99 -2.67
CA SER A 44 -14.25 -4.33 -2.11
C SER A 44 -14.13 -5.36 -3.23
N PHE A 45 -13.24 -6.33 -3.08
CA PHE A 45 -13.11 -7.42 -4.05
C PHE A 45 -12.73 -8.74 -3.38
N ALA A 46 -13.12 -9.84 -4.02
CA ALA A 46 -12.67 -11.19 -3.69
C ALA A 46 -11.75 -11.66 -4.81
N GLY A 47 -10.51 -11.99 -4.47
CA GLY A 47 -9.45 -12.30 -5.42
C GLY A 47 -8.62 -13.49 -5.00
N VAL A 48 -7.46 -13.62 -5.65
CA VAL A 48 -6.49 -14.68 -5.36
C VAL A 48 -5.13 -14.07 -5.09
N PHE A 49 -4.50 -14.51 -4.00
CA PHE A 49 -3.11 -14.24 -3.69
C PHE A 49 -2.27 -15.34 -4.33
N LEU A 50 -1.25 -14.97 -5.10
CA LEU A 50 -0.36 -15.87 -5.83
C LEU A 50 1.03 -15.79 -5.23
N VAL A 51 1.68 -16.92 -5.03
CA VAL A 51 3.08 -17.02 -4.55
C VAL A 51 3.81 -18.09 -5.33
N ASP A 52 5.05 -17.83 -5.73
CA ASP A 52 5.83 -18.75 -6.57
C ASP A 52 6.85 -19.64 -5.82
N THR A 53 7.26 -19.24 -4.61
CA THR A 53 8.25 -19.94 -3.79
C THR A 53 7.75 -20.11 -2.36
N SER A 54 7.83 -21.33 -1.82
CA SER A 54 7.52 -21.63 -0.42
C SER A 54 8.72 -21.35 0.50
N ALA A 55 8.51 -21.40 1.82
CA ALA A 55 9.54 -21.19 2.85
C ALA A 55 10.80 -22.07 2.72
N ASP A 56 10.73 -23.15 1.94
CA ASP A 56 11.81 -24.09 1.65
C ASP A 56 12.73 -23.65 0.50
N GLY A 57 12.46 -22.49 -0.13
CA GLY A 57 13.23 -21.98 -1.26
C GLY A 57 13.00 -22.75 -2.56
N VAL A 58 12.02 -23.65 -2.62
CA VAL A 58 11.65 -24.43 -3.80
C VAL A 58 10.55 -23.69 -4.57
N PHE A 59 10.67 -23.67 -5.90
CA PHE A 59 9.64 -23.14 -6.78
C PHE A 59 8.40 -24.04 -6.76
N ASN A 60 7.45 -23.70 -5.88
CA ASN A 60 6.20 -24.40 -5.67
C ASN A 60 5.06 -23.37 -5.75
N PRO A 61 4.63 -22.98 -6.97
CA PRO A 61 3.56 -22.02 -7.13
C PRO A 61 2.30 -22.45 -6.40
N SER A 62 1.76 -21.53 -5.62
CA SER A 62 0.58 -21.73 -4.80
C SER A 62 -0.32 -20.52 -4.85
N SER A 63 -1.54 -20.72 -4.37
CA SER A 63 -2.54 -19.67 -4.33
C SER A 63 -3.49 -19.85 -3.16
N LYS A 64 -4.01 -18.75 -2.65
CA LYS A 64 -5.02 -18.72 -1.58
C LYS A 64 -6.03 -17.61 -1.84
N PRO A 65 -7.27 -17.71 -1.35
CA PRO A 65 -8.22 -16.64 -1.48
C PRO A 65 -7.73 -15.39 -0.74
N LEU A 66 -8.12 -14.23 -1.24
CA LEU A 66 -7.99 -12.97 -0.53
C LEU A 66 -9.28 -12.17 -0.70
N ALA A 67 -9.59 -11.33 0.29
CA ALA A 67 -10.67 -10.37 0.19
C ALA A 67 -10.24 -9.08 0.88
N ASP A 68 -10.14 -8.00 0.10
CA ASP A 68 -9.73 -6.68 0.60
C ASP A 68 -10.80 -5.63 0.31
N ARG A 69 -10.79 -4.57 1.12
CA ARG A 69 -11.51 -3.32 0.91
C ARG A 69 -10.52 -2.17 0.90
N MET A 70 -10.57 -1.34 -0.13
CA MET A 70 -9.97 0.00 -0.13
C MET A 70 -11.01 1.03 0.29
N THR A 71 -10.63 1.92 1.21
CA THR A 71 -11.40 3.12 1.52
C THR A 71 -10.53 4.36 1.24
N GLN A 72 -11.13 5.39 0.62
CA GLN A 72 -10.52 6.70 0.43
C GLN A 72 -11.58 7.80 0.55
N ARG A 73 -11.22 8.90 1.21
CA ARG A 73 -12.09 10.06 1.42
C ARG A 73 -11.53 11.29 0.72
N ALA A 74 -12.42 12.15 0.25
CA ALA A 74 -12.06 13.41 -0.37
C ALA A 74 -13.07 14.52 -0.02
N VAL A 75 -12.57 15.76 0.00
CA VAL A 75 -13.40 16.97 0.04
C VAL A 75 -13.13 17.77 -1.22
N LEU A 76 -14.19 18.20 -1.89
CA LEU A 76 -14.15 18.95 -3.13
C LEU A 76 -14.89 20.28 -2.98
N VAL A 77 -14.36 21.32 -3.60
CA VAL A 77 -15.01 22.63 -3.69
C VAL A 77 -15.38 22.92 -5.14
N ARG A 78 -16.39 23.75 -5.34
CA ARG A 78 -16.75 24.23 -6.68
C ARG A 78 -15.60 25.07 -7.24
N ASP A 79 -15.23 24.78 -8.48
CA ASP A 79 -14.17 25.48 -9.20
C ASP A 79 -14.53 25.58 -10.68
N ARG A 80 -14.87 26.80 -11.13
CA ARG A 80 -15.26 27.05 -12.53
C ARG A 80 -14.09 26.91 -13.51
N GLY A 81 -12.85 26.91 -13.02
CA GLY A 81 -11.66 26.66 -13.84
C GLY A 81 -11.44 25.17 -14.13
N MET A 82 -12.11 24.26 -13.42
CA MET A 82 -12.01 22.82 -13.65
C MET A 82 -13.03 22.33 -14.66
N ALA A 83 -12.63 21.41 -15.55
CA ALA A 83 -13.51 20.86 -16.59
C ALA A 83 -14.80 20.22 -16.08
N ARG A 84 -14.80 19.73 -14.83
CA ARG A 84 -15.97 19.13 -14.16
C ARG A 84 -16.59 20.03 -13.09
N GLY A 85 -16.14 21.28 -12.96
CA GLY A 85 -16.69 22.26 -12.01
C GLY A 85 -16.33 22.01 -10.54
N TRP A 86 -15.46 21.03 -10.24
CA TRP A 86 -15.05 20.63 -8.90
C TRP A 86 -13.54 20.44 -8.83
N ARG A 87 -12.95 20.83 -7.70
CA ARG A 87 -11.53 20.63 -7.39
C ARG A 87 -11.40 19.93 -6.04
N VAL A 88 -10.59 18.88 -5.98
CA VAL A 88 -10.24 18.22 -4.72
C VAL A 88 -9.35 19.15 -3.90
N VAL A 89 -9.76 19.43 -2.67
CA VAL A 89 -9.01 20.26 -1.70
C VAL A 89 -8.43 19.44 -0.56
N GLN A 90 -9.10 18.36 -0.17
CA GLN A 90 -8.57 17.42 0.81
C GLN A 90 -8.72 15.99 0.30
N LEU A 91 -7.76 15.15 0.64
CA LEU A 91 -7.70 13.75 0.23
C LEU A 91 -7.06 12.93 1.35
N SER A 92 -7.67 11.79 1.70
CA SER A 92 -7.03 10.82 2.58
C SER A 92 -6.10 9.90 1.78
N PRO A 93 -5.13 9.24 2.44
CA PRO A 93 -4.53 8.03 1.92
C PRO A 93 -5.59 7.01 1.52
N GLN A 94 -5.18 6.05 0.68
CA GLN A 94 -5.95 4.84 0.47
C GLN A 94 -5.64 3.87 1.58
N ASP A 95 -6.67 3.36 2.24
CA ASP A 95 -6.55 2.34 3.29
C ASP A 95 -7.08 1.02 2.74
N TRP A 96 -6.21 0.02 2.56
CA TRP A 96 -6.56 -1.32 2.12
C TRP A 96 -6.49 -2.30 3.29
N THR A 97 -7.66 -2.76 3.71
CA THR A 97 -7.83 -3.71 4.83
C THR A 97 -8.42 -5.01 4.34
N VAL A 98 -8.13 -6.11 5.04
CA VAL A 98 -8.81 -7.37 4.80
C VAL A 98 -10.28 -7.25 5.19
N VAL A 99 -11.19 -7.81 4.40
CA VAL A 99 -12.65 -7.70 4.64
C VAL A 99 -13.06 -8.36 5.95
N ASP A 100 -12.47 -9.51 6.27
CA ASP A 100 -12.68 -10.20 7.55
C ASP A 100 -11.77 -9.56 8.62
N ALA A 101 -12.34 -8.69 9.44
CA ALA A 101 -11.62 -7.98 10.51
C ALA A 101 -10.88 -8.92 11.48
N SER A 102 -11.34 -10.16 11.67
CA SER A 102 -10.64 -11.14 12.52
C SER A 102 -9.28 -11.57 11.97
N ARG A 103 -9.05 -11.35 10.67
CA ARG A 103 -7.79 -11.61 9.97
C ARG A 103 -6.90 -10.38 9.86
N GLN A 104 -7.37 -9.20 10.27
CA GLN A 104 -6.59 -7.95 10.26
C GLN A 104 -5.61 -7.93 11.44
N THR A 105 -4.56 -8.75 11.36
CA THR A 105 -3.53 -8.85 12.42
C THR A 105 -2.28 -8.04 12.12
N VAL A 106 -2.09 -7.63 10.87
CA VAL A 106 -0.99 -6.78 10.42
C VAL A 106 -1.53 -5.36 10.26
N GLY A 107 -0.80 -4.37 10.75
CA GLY A 107 -1.23 -2.97 10.69
C GLY A 107 -0.08 -2.04 10.36
N VAL A 108 -0.14 -1.34 9.23
CA VAL A 108 0.65 -0.14 8.97
C VAL A 108 0.13 0.96 9.89
N THR A 109 0.93 1.37 10.87
CA THR A 109 0.51 2.33 11.92
C THR A 109 0.98 3.75 11.65
N ASP A 110 2.11 3.91 10.94
CA ASP A 110 2.52 5.21 10.42
C ASP A 110 3.19 5.08 9.06
N VAL A 111 3.19 6.19 8.30
CA VAL A 111 3.98 6.33 7.08
C VAL A 111 4.54 7.74 7.01
N LYS A 112 5.87 7.83 6.95
CA LYS A 112 6.64 9.07 6.82
C LYS A 112 7.33 9.13 5.47
N VAL A 113 7.23 10.27 4.81
CA VAL A 113 7.73 10.49 3.45
C VAL A 113 8.71 11.63 3.46
N TYR A 114 9.93 11.37 3.02
CA TYR A 114 11.00 12.35 2.94
C TYR A 114 11.41 12.58 1.49
N ARG A 115 11.73 13.83 1.17
CA ARG A 115 12.38 14.26 -0.07
C ARG A 115 13.74 14.82 0.28
N ASN A 116 14.80 14.21 -0.24
CA ASN A 116 16.19 14.59 0.05
C ASN A 116 16.40 14.76 1.57
N ASP A 117 15.95 13.76 2.34
CA ASP A 117 15.95 13.70 3.80
C ASP A 117 15.12 14.76 4.57
N THR A 118 14.39 15.62 3.87
CA THR A 118 13.40 16.52 4.48
C THR A 118 12.04 15.83 4.59
N LEU A 119 11.46 15.76 5.79
CA LEU A 119 10.12 15.21 6.01
C LEU A 119 9.07 16.09 5.31
N LEU A 120 8.27 15.49 4.43
CA LEU A 120 7.15 16.17 3.76
C LEU A 120 5.81 15.78 4.36
N VAL A 121 5.64 14.50 4.68
CA VAL A 121 4.36 13.94 5.13
C VAL A 121 4.59 12.96 6.27
N ASP A 122 3.69 13.02 7.24
CA ASP A 122 3.58 12.10 8.35
C ASP A 122 2.11 11.66 8.45
N VAL A 123 1.84 10.41 8.10
CA VAL A 123 0.52 9.78 8.16
C VAL A 123 0.48 8.89 9.38
N THR A 124 -0.30 9.25 10.40
CA THR A 124 -0.55 8.42 11.58
C THR A 124 -1.97 7.86 11.63
N ASP A 125 -2.83 8.30 10.70
CA ASP A 125 -4.20 7.82 10.52
C ASP A 125 -4.51 7.86 9.01
N PRO A 126 -4.65 6.70 8.34
CA PRO A 126 -4.94 6.66 6.91
C PRO A 126 -6.34 7.17 6.55
N SER A 127 -7.20 7.39 7.55
CA SER A 127 -8.56 7.90 7.41
C SER A 127 -8.62 9.44 7.47
N ALA A 128 -7.52 10.09 7.88
CA ALA A 128 -7.42 11.53 8.02
C ALA A 128 -7.40 12.25 6.66
N LEU A 129 -8.07 13.40 6.58
CA LEU A 129 -8.11 14.24 5.39
C LEU A 129 -6.95 15.23 5.39
N TYR A 130 -6.12 15.16 4.34
CA TYR A 130 -4.97 16.05 4.17
C TYR A 130 -5.22 17.09 3.07
N ASP A 131 -4.79 18.33 3.31
CA ASP A 131 -4.84 19.38 2.29
C ASP A 131 -3.98 19.00 1.07
N VAL A 132 -4.59 19.00 -0.12
CA VAL A 132 -3.92 18.57 -1.35
C VAL A 132 -2.80 19.52 -1.75
N GLY A 133 -2.94 20.82 -1.50
CA GLY A 133 -1.93 21.83 -1.85
C GLY A 133 -0.68 21.75 -0.98
N ALA A 134 -0.85 21.42 0.31
CA ALA A 134 0.20 21.48 1.32
C ALA A 134 0.77 20.11 1.72
N ARG A 135 -0.02 19.04 1.62
CA ARG A 135 0.29 17.74 2.25
C ARG A 135 0.35 16.57 1.28
N VAL A 136 -0.03 16.74 0.01
CA VAL A 136 0.32 15.75 -1.02
C VAL A 136 1.79 15.98 -1.42
N PRO A 137 2.68 14.98 -1.26
CA PRO A 137 4.08 15.10 -1.64
C PRO A 137 4.26 15.54 -3.09
N ARG A 138 5.14 16.54 -3.28
CA ARG A 138 5.60 16.99 -4.58
C ARG A 138 7.10 16.76 -4.71
N PHE A 139 7.48 16.11 -5.79
CA PHE A 139 8.85 15.79 -6.13
C PHE A 139 9.21 16.40 -7.48
N HIS A 140 10.51 16.55 -7.70
CA HIS A 140 11.09 16.81 -9.01
C HIS A 140 11.86 15.59 -9.49
N LEU A 141 12.11 15.52 -10.79
CA LEU A 141 13.03 14.52 -11.35
C LEU A 141 14.39 14.60 -10.66
N GLY A 142 14.91 13.44 -10.26
CA GLY A 142 16.18 13.31 -9.55
C GLY A 142 16.07 13.36 -8.02
N ASP A 143 14.92 13.77 -7.46
CA ASP A 143 14.72 13.73 -6.01
C ASP A 143 14.87 12.30 -5.46
N THR A 144 15.58 12.19 -4.35
CA THR A 144 15.60 10.97 -3.55
C THR A 144 14.40 10.98 -2.62
N VAL A 145 13.52 9.99 -2.82
CA VAL A 145 12.33 9.80 -1.99
C VAL A 145 12.60 8.64 -1.03
N LYS A 146 12.44 8.89 0.26
CA LYS A 146 12.54 7.87 1.32
C LYS A 146 11.18 7.71 1.98
N VAL A 147 10.71 6.48 2.06
CA VAL A 147 9.51 6.11 2.82
C VAL A 147 9.95 5.32 4.03
N VAL A 148 9.48 5.72 5.20
CA VAL A 148 9.66 5.03 6.49
C VAL A 148 8.28 4.71 7.03
N THR A 149 8.09 3.54 7.62
CA THR A 149 6.77 3.11 8.12
C THR A 149 6.93 2.23 9.35
N ALA A 150 6.11 2.46 10.37
CA ALA A 150 5.92 1.52 11.46
C ALA A 150 4.82 0.51 11.13
N VAL A 151 5.06 -0.75 11.51
CA VAL A 151 4.11 -1.85 11.32
C VAL A 151 3.96 -2.66 12.60
N SER A 152 2.72 -2.97 12.93
CA SER A 152 2.34 -3.92 13.97
C SER A 152 1.95 -5.26 13.34
N ASN A 153 2.25 -6.37 14.03
CA ASN A 153 1.73 -7.68 13.69
C ASN A 153 1.40 -8.44 14.97
N THR A 154 0.14 -8.80 15.16
CA THR A 154 -0.35 -9.53 16.34
C THR A 154 -0.34 -11.05 16.15
N THR A 155 0.06 -11.53 14.97
CA THR A 155 0.18 -12.96 14.66
C THR A 155 1.45 -13.54 15.27
N ASN A 156 1.33 -14.69 15.92
CA ASN A 156 2.49 -15.52 16.26
C ASN A 156 2.64 -16.65 15.24
N SER A 157 3.21 -16.31 14.07
CA SER A 157 3.35 -17.26 12.96
C SER A 157 4.55 -18.19 13.07
N GLY A 158 5.49 -17.91 13.98
CA GLY A 158 6.73 -18.68 14.16
C GLY A 158 7.82 -18.38 13.13
N PHE A 159 7.57 -17.49 12.16
CA PHE A 159 8.55 -17.07 11.15
C PHE A 159 9.37 -15.85 11.62
N THR A 160 10.60 -15.75 11.12
CA THR A 160 11.50 -14.62 11.40
C THR A 160 12.04 -14.04 10.08
N PRO A 161 11.67 -12.80 9.70
CA PRO A 161 10.82 -11.87 10.44
C PRO A 161 9.35 -12.31 10.45
N ALA A 162 8.57 -11.82 11.40
CA ALA A 162 7.12 -12.07 11.45
C ALA A 162 6.35 -11.35 10.33
N THR A 163 6.93 -10.29 9.76
CA THR A 163 6.30 -9.43 8.76
C THR A 163 7.28 -9.11 7.65
N PHE A 164 6.79 -9.12 6.41
CA PHE A 164 7.49 -8.53 5.27
C PHE A 164 6.77 -7.26 4.83
N VAL A 165 7.54 -6.20 4.59
CA VAL A 165 7.01 -4.90 4.15
C VAL A 165 7.59 -4.55 2.79
N PHE A 166 6.72 -4.08 1.89
CA PHE A 166 7.08 -3.71 0.54
C PHE A 166 6.59 -2.30 0.22
N LEU A 167 7.38 -1.57 -0.56
CA LEU A 167 6.99 -0.32 -1.18
C LEU A 167 6.68 -0.59 -2.65
N HIS A 168 5.43 -0.39 -3.05
CA HIS A 168 5.03 -0.38 -4.45
C HIS A 168 5.09 1.05 -4.98
N VAL A 169 5.82 1.25 -6.07
CA VAL A 169 6.04 2.57 -6.62
C VAL A 169 6.07 2.54 -8.14
N ARG A 170 5.56 3.62 -8.73
CA ARG A 170 5.65 3.94 -10.15
C ARG A 170 6.70 5.03 -10.37
N HIS A 171 7.13 5.25 -11.61
CA HIS A 171 8.05 6.35 -11.98
C HIS A 171 9.49 6.23 -11.45
N ILE A 172 9.90 5.03 -10.99
CA ILE A 172 11.30 4.73 -10.67
C ILE A 172 12.16 4.43 -11.90
N ASP A 173 11.53 4.07 -13.02
CA ASP A 173 12.18 3.81 -14.31
C ASP A 173 12.02 5.04 -15.23
N PRO A 174 13.10 5.54 -15.87
CA PRO A 174 12.98 6.65 -16.83
C PRO A 174 12.27 6.25 -18.14
N LEU A 175 12.29 4.97 -18.51
CA LEU A 175 11.75 4.43 -19.78
C LEU A 175 10.36 3.81 -19.61
N GLY A 176 9.95 3.53 -18.38
CA GLY A 176 8.74 2.79 -18.07
C GLY A 176 7.91 3.43 -16.96
N ARG A 177 6.59 3.27 -17.07
CA ARG A 177 5.64 3.64 -16.01
C ARG A 177 4.92 2.41 -15.47
N SER A 178 5.61 1.28 -15.33
CA SER A 178 5.09 0.11 -14.63
C SER A 178 5.18 0.27 -13.12
N TRP A 179 4.41 -0.54 -12.40
CA TRP A 179 4.56 -0.69 -10.96
C TRP A 179 5.78 -1.55 -10.63
N HIS A 180 6.56 -1.11 -9.65
CA HIS A 180 7.69 -1.86 -9.10
C HIS A 180 7.42 -2.13 -7.63
N ARG A 181 7.63 -3.38 -7.23
CA ARG A 181 7.63 -3.78 -5.82
C ARG A 181 9.06 -3.78 -5.30
N LEU A 182 9.30 -3.02 -4.25
CA LEU A 182 10.60 -2.94 -3.58
C LEU A 182 10.44 -3.48 -2.15
N LYS A 183 11.19 -4.53 -1.79
CA LYS A 183 11.25 -4.96 -0.39
C LYS A 183 11.82 -3.83 0.47
N MET A 184 11.15 -3.50 1.57
CA MET A 184 11.64 -2.51 2.54
C MET A 184 12.63 -3.18 3.51
N GLU A 185 13.61 -2.41 3.96
CA GLU A 185 14.61 -2.83 4.94
C GLU A 185 14.05 -2.62 6.35
N ASP A 186 14.16 -3.65 7.19
CA ASP A 186 13.83 -3.57 8.61
C ASP A 186 14.95 -2.82 9.35
N ASN A 187 14.60 -1.79 10.12
CA ASN A 187 15.53 -0.99 10.90
C ASN A 187 15.84 -1.62 12.28
N GLY A 188 15.12 -2.67 12.69
CA GLY A 188 15.29 -3.35 13.97
C GLY A 188 14.58 -2.67 15.15
N ASP A 189 13.79 -1.63 14.89
CA ASP A 189 13.07 -0.83 15.89
C ASP A 189 11.55 -0.83 15.69
N GLY A 190 11.04 -1.77 14.87
CA GLY A 190 9.63 -1.82 14.48
C GLY A 190 9.28 -0.87 13.33
N THR A 191 10.29 -0.30 12.65
CA THR A 191 10.11 0.47 11.43
C THR A 191 10.82 -0.17 10.23
N TRP A 192 10.26 0.08 9.05
CA TRP A 192 10.82 -0.33 7.77
C TRP A 192 11.08 0.88 6.90
N GLN A 193 12.10 0.83 6.06
CA GLN A 193 12.40 1.91 5.13
C GLN A 193 12.74 1.45 3.72
N ARG A 194 12.48 2.32 2.75
CA ARG A 194 12.98 2.16 1.39
C ARG A 194 13.19 3.50 0.71
N ARG A 195 14.23 3.58 -0.12
CA ARG A 195 14.54 4.73 -0.96
C ARG A 195 14.34 4.41 -2.44
N TRP A 196 13.96 5.44 -3.19
CA TRP A 196 13.94 5.41 -4.66
C TRP A 196 14.22 6.81 -5.20
N ILE A 197 14.47 6.92 -6.51
CA ILE A 197 14.73 8.19 -7.20
C ILE A 197 13.55 8.47 -8.14
N ALA A 198 13.00 9.68 -8.09
CA ALA A 198 11.96 10.12 -9.03
C ALA A 198 12.56 10.24 -10.45
N ARG A 199 12.13 9.39 -11.39
CA ARG A 199 12.70 9.34 -12.75
C ARG A 199 11.74 9.66 -13.89
N SER A 200 10.43 9.76 -13.61
CA SER A 200 9.43 10.13 -14.61
C SER A 200 8.38 11.07 -13.99
N THR A 201 7.91 12.06 -14.75
CA THR A 201 6.84 12.96 -14.30
C THR A 201 5.48 12.27 -14.31
N GLY A 202 4.59 12.70 -13.42
CA GLY A 202 3.24 12.15 -13.34
C GLY A 202 2.59 12.30 -11.96
N ILE A 203 1.35 11.84 -11.88
CA ILE A 203 0.59 11.75 -10.64
C ILE A 203 0.30 10.26 -10.43
N ASP A 204 0.61 9.77 -9.23
CA ASP A 204 0.23 8.41 -8.83
C ASP A 204 0.19 8.33 -7.30
N ARG A 205 0.31 7.13 -6.75
CA ARG A 205 0.54 6.84 -5.34
C ARG A 205 1.72 5.91 -5.19
N PHE A 206 2.36 5.90 -4.03
CA PHE A 206 3.11 4.74 -3.60
C PHE A 206 2.32 4.02 -2.53
N VAL A 207 2.49 2.70 -2.43
CA VAL A 207 1.74 1.85 -1.50
C VAL A 207 2.73 1.14 -0.60
N VAL A 208 2.62 1.39 0.70
CA VAL A 208 3.25 0.53 1.72
C VAL A 208 2.35 -0.67 1.90
N ASP A 209 2.89 -1.87 1.75
CA ASP A 209 2.16 -3.13 1.79
C ASP A 209 2.86 -4.06 2.78
N ALA A 210 2.24 -4.23 3.94
CA ALA A 210 2.72 -5.08 5.00
C ALA A 210 1.95 -6.40 4.99
N LEU A 211 2.69 -7.51 5.00
CA LEU A 211 2.12 -8.86 5.02
C LEU A 211 2.71 -9.66 6.16
N ASP A 212 1.86 -10.44 6.82
CA ASP A 212 2.32 -11.47 7.74
C ASP A 212 3.16 -12.48 6.96
N SER A 213 4.28 -12.90 7.51
CA SER A 213 5.19 -13.82 6.80
C SER A 213 4.52 -15.12 6.40
N ALA A 214 3.57 -15.65 7.20
CA ALA A 214 2.85 -16.86 6.82
C ALA A 214 1.98 -16.67 5.56
N THR A 215 1.52 -15.44 5.28
CA THR A 215 0.81 -15.12 4.02
C THR A 215 1.66 -15.48 2.81
N LEU A 216 2.96 -15.23 2.89
CA LEU A 216 3.92 -15.47 1.81
C LEU A 216 4.56 -16.87 1.88
N LEU A 217 4.81 -17.40 3.08
CA LEU A 217 5.65 -18.58 3.27
C LEU A 217 4.88 -19.90 3.28
N LEU A 218 3.59 -19.88 3.65
CA LEU A 218 2.74 -21.06 3.65
C LEU A 218 1.92 -21.10 2.36
N GLY A 219 1.98 -22.18 1.58
CA GLY A 219 1.36 -22.20 0.24
C GLY A 219 -0.17 -22.31 0.23
N THR A 220 -0.75 -23.11 1.11
CA THR A 220 -2.17 -23.54 1.03
C THR A 220 -3.07 -23.18 2.23
N PRO A 221 -2.57 -22.77 3.42
CA PRO A 221 -3.44 -22.23 4.46
C PRO A 221 -4.13 -20.95 4.00
N ASP A 222 -5.42 -20.82 4.30
CA ASP A 222 -6.17 -19.57 4.17
C ASP A 222 -5.78 -18.63 5.31
N ASN A 223 -4.63 -17.99 5.14
CA ASN A 223 -3.96 -17.17 6.15
C ASN A 223 -3.53 -15.82 5.57
N TYR A 224 -4.22 -15.35 4.53
CA TYR A 224 -3.95 -14.04 3.95
C TYR A 224 -4.23 -12.94 4.98
N ARG A 225 -3.17 -12.24 5.39
CA ARG A 225 -3.20 -11.15 6.36
C ARG A 225 -2.27 -10.04 5.87
N ALA A 226 -2.86 -8.91 5.52
CA ALA A 226 -2.15 -7.77 4.98
C ALA A 226 -2.83 -6.45 5.37
N HIS A 227 -2.07 -5.36 5.25
CA HIS A 227 -2.59 -3.99 5.29
C HIS A 227 -1.76 -3.18 4.29
N GLU A 228 -2.45 -2.49 3.37
CA GLU A 228 -1.80 -1.56 2.44
C GLU A 228 -2.23 -0.11 2.69
N VAL A 229 -1.27 0.83 2.75
CA VAL A 229 -1.55 2.28 2.79
C VAL A 229 -0.98 2.95 1.55
N GLY A 230 -1.85 3.54 0.75
CA GLY A 230 -1.50 4.25 -0.48
C GLY A 230 -1.44 5.76 -0.29
N ILE A 231 -0.28 6.37 -0.46
CA ILE A 231 -0.11 7.83 -0.36
C ILE A 231 0.00 8.43 -1.76
N PRO A 232 -0.92 9.34 -2.15
CA PRO A 232 -0.84 10.02 -3.44
C PRO A 232 0.39 10.93 -3.50
N TYR A 233 0.98 11.11 -4.67
CA TYR A 233 2.07 12.07 -4.90
C TYR A 233 2.01 12.64 -6.31
N ARG A 234 2.80 13.68 -6.54
CA ARG A 234 3.06 14.24 -7.87
C ARG A 234 4.56 14.45 -8.11
N ILE A 235 5.00 14.14 -9.32
CA ILE A 235 6.35 14.46 -9.82
C ILE A 235 6.20 15.48 -10.94
N GLU A 236 6.88 16.62 -10.79
CA GLU A 236 6.86 17.77 -11.69
C GLU A 236 8.20 17.94 -12.43
#